data_AF-Q0DQS8-F1
#
_entry.id   AF-Q0DQS8-F1
#
_cell.length_a   1.000
_cell.length_b   1.000
_cell.length_c   1.000
_cell.angle_alpha   90.00
_cell.angle_beta   90.00
_cell.angle_gamma   90.00
#
_symmetry.space_group_name_H-M   'P 1'
#
loop_
_entity.id
_entity.type
_entity.pdbx_description
1 polymer ?
#
loop_
_entity_poly.entity_id
_entity_poly.type
_entity_poly.pdbx_seq_one_letter_code
_entity_poly.pdbx_strand_id
1 'polypeptide(L)'
;ISTADEWAQLQRTGGTLGGDLDRSTGCIHLSDLSQVRKTLKNFFLGRNDLYLLQVDTSKLSDGLVYEAADDSNYFPHFYGPGRSFAPLQLDAVIKEAEKIVLVNNDFTCSLLDGADPLS
;
A
#
# COMPACT_ATOMS: atom_id res chain seq x y z
N ILE A 1 0.42 1.01 -1.96
CA ILE A 1 0.99 1.68 -3.15
C ILE A 1 1.36 3.08 -2.71
N SER A 2 2.56 3.57 -3.04
CA SER A 2 3.06 4.88 -2.63
C SER A 2 3.53 5.63 -3.86
N THR A 3 3.40 6.94 -3.88
CA THR A 3 4.14 7.79 -4.82
C THR A 3 5.62 7.86 -4.45
N ALA A 4 6.46 8.31 -5.37
CA ALA A 4 7.88 8.53 -5.14
C ALA A 4 8.14 9.54 -4.01
N ASP A 5 7.33 10.61 -3.94
CA ASP A 5 7.43 11.63 -2.89
C ASP A 5 7.02 11.10 -1.52
N GLU A 6 5.92 10.34 -1.44
CA GLU A 6 5.47 9.68 -0.21
C GLU A 6 6.50 8.66 0.29
N TRP A 7 7.12 7.90 -0.62
CA TRP A 7 8.16 6.95 -0.28
C TRP A 7 9.41 7.65 0.24
N ALA A 8 9.89 8.68 -0.46
CA ALA A 8 11.02 9.49 -0.02
C ALA A 8 10.76 10.20 1.31
N GLN A 9 9.53 10.66 1.55
CA GLN A 9 9.12 11.21 2.84
C GLN A 9 9.21 10.16 3.94
N LEU A 10 8.62 8.97 3.75
CA LEU A 10 8.68 7.89 4.73
C LEU A 10 10.13 7.51 5.09
N GLN A 11 11.00 7.40 4.09
CA GLN A 11 12.43 7.13 4.33
C GLN A 11 13.10 8.24 5.15
N ARG A 12 12.75 9.51 4.91
CA ARG A 12 13.35 10.68 5.56
C ARG A 12 12.84 10.89 6.99
N THR A 13 11.58 10.60 7.27
CA THR A 13 10.95 10.88 8.58
C THR A 13 10.86 9.66 9.49
N GLY A 14 11.02 8.44 8.96
CA GLY A 14 10.88 7.19 9.70
C GLY A 14 9.42 6.74 9.91
N GLY A 15 8.44 7.57 9.53
CA GLY A 15 7.02 7.22 9.59
C GLY A 15 6.15 8.15 8.74
N THR A 16 4.98 7.68 8.31
CA THR A 16 4.05 8.43 7.45
C THR A 16 2.59 8.28 7.86
N LEU A 17 1.81 9.33 7.64
CA LEU A 17 0.34 9.31 7.70
C LEU A 17 -0.30 9.02 6.32
N GLY A 18 0.48 8.48 5.38
CA GLY A 18 0.00 8.10 4.06
C GLY A 18 -0.21 9.26 3.10
N GLY A 19 -1.09 9.07 2.12
CA GLY A 19 -1.51 10.08 1.14
C GLY A 19 -2.72 10.90 1.59
N ASP A 20 -3.31 11.63 0.65
CA ASP A 20 -4.50 12.47 0.94
C ASP A 20 -5.73 11.62 1.30
N LEU A 21 -5.93 10.49 0.62
CA LEU A 21 -7.03 9.58 0.91
C LEU A 21 -6.91 9.06 2.35
N ASP A 22 -5.72 8.59 2.74
CA ASP A 22 -5.46 8.05 4.08
C ASP A 22 -5.71 9.09 5.18
N ARG A 23 -5.23 10.32 4.97
CA ARG A 23 -5.46 11.45 5.88
C ARG A 23 -6.94 11.81 5.99
N SER A 24 -7.68 11.74 4.88
CA SER A 24 -9.10 12.10 4.86
C SER A 24 -10.00 11.07 5.54
N THR A 25 -9.62 9.78 5.51
CA THR A 25 -10.38 8.68 6.12
C THR A 25 -9.90 8.31 7.52
N GLY A 26 -8.70 8.74 7.92
CA GLY A 26 -8.11 8.43 9.23
C GLY A 26 -7.56 7.01 9.34
N CYS A 27 -7.15 6.40 8.23
CA CYS A 27 -6.47 5.10 8.20
C CYS A 27 -5.56 4.98 6.97
N ILE A 28 -4.49 4.20 7.06
CA ILE A 28 -3.66 3.85 5.90
C ILE A 28 -4.35 2.72 5.13
N HIS A 29 -4.66 2.95 3.86
CA HIS A 29 -5.23 1.93 2.99
C HIS A 29 -4.15 0.97 2.48
N LEU A 30 -4.32 -0.30 2.81
CA LEU A 30 -3.46 -1.37 2.36
C LEU A 30 -4.25 -2.27 1.40
N SER A 31 -3.56 -3.21 0.78
CA SER A 31 -4.16 -4.20 -0.10
C SER A 31 -3.42 -5.51 0.08
N ASP A 32 -4.13 -6.62 0.06
CA ASP A 32 -3.51 -7.92 -0.18
C ASP A 32 -2.87 -7.92 -1.57
N LEU A 33 -1.82 -8.71 -1.76
CA LEU A 33 -1.06 -8.74 -3.01
C LEU A 33 -1.95 -9.01 -4.23
N SER A 34 -2.93 -9.91 -4.09
CA SER A 34 -3.91 -10.25 -5.14
C SER A 34 -4.82 -9.08 -5.54
N GLN A 35 -4.98 -8.08 -4.67
CA GLN A 35 -5.83 -6.90 -4.90
C GLN A 35 -5.06 -5.76 -5.57
N VAL A 36 -3.73 -5.71 -5.43
CA VAL A 36 -2.90 -4.55 -5.84
C VAL A 36 -3.06 -4.19 -7.31
N ARG A 37 -3.08 -5.18 -8.22
CA ARG A 37 -3.22 -4.91 -9.66
C ARG A 37 -4.57 -4.24 -9.99
N LYS A 38 -5.65 -4.66 -9.33
CA LYS A 38 -6.99 -4.03 -9.47
C LYS A 38 -6.97 -2.61 -8.89
N THR A 39 -6.37 -2.41 -7.72
CA THR A 39 -6.21 -1.09 -7.10
C THR A 39 -5.44 -0.12 -7.99
N LEU A 40 -4.33 -0.56 -8.60
CA LEU A 40 -3.54 0.24 -9.54
C LEU A 40 -4.37 0.67 -10.75
N LYS A 41 -5.11 -0.25 -11.37
CA LYS A 41 -5.97 0.04 -12.53
C LYS A 41 -7.10 1.01 -12.21
N ASN A 42 -7.68 0.92 -11.01
CA ASN A 42 -8.81 1.76 -10.60
C ASN A 42 -8.41 3.19 -10.22
N PHE A 43 -7.26 3.36 -9.55
CA PHE A 43 -6.93 4.64 -8.90
C PHE A 43 -5.67 5.32 -9.42
N PHE A 44 -4.79 4.60 -10.11
CA PHE A 44 -3.44 5.08 -10.44
C PHE A 44 -3.13 5.05 -11.95
N LEU A 45 -4.11 4.83 -12.81
CA LEU A 45 -3.92 4.77 -14.27
C LEU A 45 -3.16 6.00 -14.80
N GLY A 46 -2.10 5.76 -15.57
CA GLY A 46 -1.25 6.81 -16.16
C GLY A 46 -0.17 7.39 -15.24
N ARG A 47 -0.10 6.98 -13.97
CA ARG A 47 0.99 7.35 -13.06
C ARG A 47 2.23 6.48 -13.29
N ASN A 48 3.41 7.11 -13.27
CA ASN A 48 4.72 6.47 -13.52
C ASN A 48 5.71 6.64 -12.36
N ASP A 49 5.26 7.26 -11.27
CA ASP A 49 6.01 7.63 -10.07
C ASP A 49 5.57 6.80 -8.87
N LEU A 50 5.26 5.51 -9.09
CA LEU A 50 4.70 4.64 -8.07
C LEU A 50 5.71 3.61 -7.57
N TYR A 51 5.58 3.28 -6.29
CA TYR A 51 6.31 2.24 -5.60
C TYR A 51 5.33 1.28 -4.92
N LEU A 52 5.66 -0.01 -4.95
CA LEU A 52 5.02 -1.05 -4.16
C LEU A 52 5.82 -1.27 -2.88
N LEU A 53 5.16 -1.06 -1.74
CA LEU A 53 5.73 -1.25 -0.41
C LEU A 53 5.09 -2.52 0.16
N GLN A 54 5.92 -3.53 0.45
CA GLN A 54 5.47 -4.72 1.16
C GLN A 54 5.47 -4.41 2.66
N VAL A 55 4.39 -4.71 3.38
CA VAL A 55 4.23 -4.36 4.79
C VAL A 55 4.15 -5.62 5.66
N ASP A 56 4.89 -5.65 6.76
CA ASP A 56 4.84 -6.71 7.78
C ASP A 56 3.62 -6.52 8.68
N THR A 57 2.57 -7.31 8.44
CA THR A 57 1.33 -7.22 9.23
C THR A 57 1.54 -7.59 10.70
N SER A 58 2.58 -8.35 11.04
CA SER A 58 2.87 -8.70 12.45
C SER A 58 3.21 -7.46 13.29
N LYS A 59 3.78 -6.43 12.65
CA LYS A 59 4.12 -5.13 13.26
C LYS A 59 2.92 -4.18 13.37
N LEU A 60 1.78 -4.53 12.77
CA LEU A 60 0.56 -3.69 12.75
C LEU A 60 -0.58 -4.22 13.62
N SER A 61 -0.32 -5.26 14.43
CA SER A 61 -1.33 -6.04 15.14
C SER A 61 -2.29 -5.23 16.03
N ASP A 62 -1.85 -4.10 16.59
CA ASP A 62 -2.68 -3.25 17.47
C ASP A 62 -3.55 -2.21 16.73
N GLY A 63 -3.58 -2.23 15.39
CA GLY A 63 -4.32 -1.23 14.62
C GLY A 63 -4.77 -1.66 13.23
N LEU A 64 -4.52 -2.91 12.84
CA LEU A 64 -4.90 -3.44 11.53
C LEU A 64 -6.31 -4.05 11.58
N VAL A 65 -7.21 -3.55 10.74
CA VAL A 65 -8.59 -4.03 10.62
C VAL A 65 -8.87 -4.38 9.16
N TYR A 66 -9.48 -5.53 8.90
CA TYR A 66 -9.97 -5.88 7.56
C TYR A 66 -11.44 -5.48 7.44
N GLU A 67 -11.74 -4.56 6.53
CA GLU A 67 -13.08 -4.00 6.33
C GLU A 67 -13.58 -4.32 4.92
N ALA A 68 -14.86 -4.69 4.79
CA ALA A 68 -15.46 -5.06 3.51
C ALA A 68 -15.61 -3.83 2.61
N ALA A 69 -15.08 -3.90 1.38
CA ALA A 69 -15.37 -2.96 0.30
C ALA A 69 -16.63 -3.37 -0.48
N ASP A 70 -16.88 -4.67 -0.57
CA ASP A 70 -18.10 -5.30 -1.09
C ASP A 70 -18.30 -6.67 -0.43
N ASP A 71 -19.31 -7.44 -0.86
CA ASP A 71 -19.68 -8.74 -0.27
C ASP A 71 -18.54 -9.78 -0.24
N SER A 72 -17.49 -9.59 -1.05
CA SER A 72 -16.43 -10.58 -1.27
C SER A 72 -15.02 -10.04 -1.04
N ASN A 73 -14.82 -8.72 -1.04
CA ASN A 73 -13.52 -8.10 -0.98
C ASN A 73 -13.33 -7.36 0.34
N TYR A 74 -12.39 -7.84 1.16
CA TYR A 74 -11.97 -7.18 2.40
C TYR A 74 -10.62 -6.52 2.19
N PHE A 75 -10.51 -5.25 2.56
CA PHE A 75 -9.26 -4.51 2.47
C PHE A 75 -8.68 -4.27 3.86
N PRO A 76 -7.35 -4.43 4.03
CA PRO A 76 -6.69 -4.06 5.26
C PRO A 76 -6.60 -2.53 5.39
N HIS A 77 -7.05 -2.01 6.53
CA HIS A 77 -6.89 -0.62 6.94
C HIS A 77 -6.10 -0.56 8.24
N PHE A 78 -5.00 0.19 8.25
CA PHE A 78 -4.22 0.43 9.46
C PHE A 78 -4.61 1.77 10.10
N TYR A 79 -5.27 1.69 11.25
CA TYR A 79 -5.67 2.86 12.05
C TYR A 79 -4.67 3.15 13.19
N GLY A 80 -3.76 2.24 13.51
CA GLY A 80 -2.93 2.33 14.71
C GLY A 80 -3.67 2.00 16.02
N PRO A 81 -2.93 1.98 17.15
CA PRO A 81 -3.46 1.63 18.47
C PRO A 81 -4.76 2.37 18.80
N GLY A 82 -5.81 1.62 19.14
CA GLY A 82 -7.11 2.20 19.53
C GLY A 82 -7.77 3.08 18.46
N ARG A 83 -7.47 2.85 17.18
CA ARG A 83 -7.90 3.69 16.04
C ARG A 83 -7.46 5.17 16.12
N SER A 84 -6.27 5.42 16.66
CA SER A 84 -5.72 6.78 16.86
C SER A 84 -5.19 7.49 15.60
N PHE A 85 -5.22 6.84 14.45
CA PHE A 85 -4.55 7.24 13.21
C PHE A 85 -3.04 7.48 13.41
N ALA A 86 -2.35 6.45 13.92
CA ALA A 86 -0.91 6.50 14.14
C ALA A 86 -0.12 6.35 12.82
N PRO A 87 1.07 6.98 12.69
CA PRO A 87 1.89 6.83 11.49
C PRO A 87 2.35 5.39 11.25
N LEU A 88 2.29 4.92 10.01
CA LEU A 88 2.96 3.69 9.57
C LEU A 88 4.47 3.91 9.66
N GLN A 89 5.15 3.09 10.46
CA GLN A 89 6.59 3.19 10.68
C GLN A 89 7.37 2.55 9.52
N LEU A 90 8.53 3.12 9.18
CA LEU A 90 9.39 2.61 8.11
C LEU A 90 9.84 1.17 8.38
N ASP A 91 10.03 0.79 9.64
CA ASP A 91 10.45 -0.56 10.01
C ASP A 91 9.38 -1.63 9.75
N ALA A 92 8.11 -1.23 9.52
CA ALA A 92 7.05 -2.13 9.09
C ALA A 92 7.12 -2.46 7.60
N VAL A 93 7.94 -1.78 6.79
CA VAL A 93 8.11 -2.09 5.37
C VAL A 93 9.15 -3.20 5.21
N ILE A 94 8.70 -4.35 4.71
CA ILE A 94 9.55 -5.51 4.39
C ILE A 94 10.27 -5.22 3.07
N LYS A 95 11.61 -5.25 3.10
CA LYS A 95 12.49 -4.95 1.95
C LYS A 95 12.39 -3.50 1.47
N GLU A 96 13.29 -3.14 0.56
CA GLU A 96 13.19 -1.87 -0.17
C GLU A 96 11.92 -1.86 -1.04
N ALA A 97 11.30 -0.69 -1.16
CA ALA A 97 10.16 -0.50 -2.02
C ALA A 97 10.52 -0.78 -3.48
N GLU A 98 9.63 -1.45 -4.20
CA GLU A 98 9.85 -1.75 -5.61
C GLU A 98 9.21 -0.69 -6.50
N LYS A 99 9.95 -0.15 -7.47
CA LYS A 99 9.38 0.78 -8.44
C LYS A 99 8.43 0.04 -9.38
N ILE A 100 7.19 0.53 -9.48
CA ILE A 100 6.20 0.02 -10.42
C ILE A 100 6.41 0.70 -11.77
N VAL A 101 6.46 -0.10 -12.84
CA VAL A 101 6.64 0.39 -14.22
C VAL A 101 5.35 0.20 -14.99
N LEU A 102 5.03 1.16 -15.85
CA LEU A 102 3.91 1.08 -16.79
C LEU A 102 4.42 0.60 -18.16
N VAL A 103 3.96 -0.56 -18.61
CA VAL A 103 4.29 -1.15 -19.92
C VAL A 103 2.99 -1.49 -20.64
N ASN A 104 2.77 -0.95 -21.84
CA ASN A 104 1.57 -1.20 -22.64
C ASN A 104 0.23 -0.98 -21.88
N ASN A 105 0.16 0.05 -21.03
CA ASN A 105 -0.97 0.36 -20.12
C ASN A 105 -1.21 -0.64 -18.98
N ASP A 106 -0.28 -1.57 -18.74
CA ASP A 106 -0.30 -2.47 -17.58
C ASP A 106 0.85 -2.16 -16.62
N PHE A 107 0.56 -2.31 -15.32
CA PHE A 107 1.54 -2.12 -14.25
C PHE A 107 2.29 -3.42 -13.98
N THR A 108 3.62 -3.33 -13.94
CA THR A 108 4.54 -4.46 -13.72
C THR A 108 5.60 -4.09 -12.69
N CYS A 109 5.91 -5.07 -11.84
CA CYS A 109 7.08 -5.11 -10.98
C CYS A 109 7.24 -6.57 -10.48
N SER A 110 8.43 -6.98 -10.08
CA SER A 110 8.73 -8.37 -9.70
C SER A 110 7.80 -8.94 -8.62
N LEU A 111 7.38 -8.12 -7.64
CA LEU A 111 6.40 -8.52 -6.62
C LEU A 111 5.00 -8.77 -7.21
N LEU A 112 4.57 -7.95 -8.17
CA LEU A 112 3.26 -8.11 -8.82
C LEU A 112 3.26 -9.27 -9.80
N ASP A 113 4.37 -9.45 -10.50
CA ASP A 113 4.48 -10.42 -11.58
C ASP A 113 4.68 -11.83 -11.02
N GLY A 114 5.48 -11.99 -9.96
CA GLY A 114 5.65 -13.29 -9.30
C GLY A 114 4.43 -13.77 -8.49
N ALA A 115 3.43 -12.91 -8.30
CA ALA A 115 2.16 -13.26 -7.67
C ALA A 115 1.09 -13.69 -8.69
N ASP A 116 1.35 -13.48 -9.98
CA ASP A 116 0.46 -13.93 -11.03
C ASP A 116 0.63 -15.45 -11.18
N PRO A 117 -0.41 -16.28 -10.96
CA PRO A 117 -0.31 -17.72 -11.16
C PRO A 117 0.01 -18.11 -12.62
N LEU A 118 0.05 -17.14 -13.54
CA LEU A 118 0.37 -17.30 -14.95
C LEU A 118 1.80 -16.85 -15.34
N SER A 119 2.65 -16.42 -14.39
CA SER A 119 4.08 -16.09 -14.66
C SER A 119 4.98 -17.33 -14.67
#